data_AF-A0A9P5C1A5-F1
#
_entry.id   AF-A0A9P5C1A5-F1
#
_cell.length_a   1.000
_cell.length_b   1.000
_cell.length_c   1.000
_cell.angle_alpha   90.00
_cell.angle_beta   90.00
_cell.angle_gamma   90.00
#
_symmetry.space_group_name_H-M   'P 1'
#
loop_
_entity.id
_entity.type
_entity.pdbx_description
1 polymer ?
#
loop_
_entity_poly.entity_id
_entity_poly.type
_entity_poly.pdbx_seq_one_letter_code
_entity_poly.pdbx_strand_id
1 'polypeptide(L)'
;MVDRGSNISRFHGDRDSAISLVSQLLIRDKVVLQLQKELVDEGKDLNATVAGAYVDDNLEKLKQQVKDELASIEKLKQDLLENDRAMKRQARLDWEHESTRLRELQNQQVSLQRPVGTEVKKEIQQKKSSLSSGISSGLSKVTPFIPMAISILATFCGIPPGLTEIFTGWMADL
;
A
#
# COMPACT_ATOMS: atom_id res chain seq x y z
N MET A 1 15.00 -45.48 36.38
CA MET A 1 16.26 -46.22 36.68
C MET A 1 15.98 -47.68 37.03
N VAL A 2 15.09 -47.98 37.98
CA VAL A 2 14.73 -49.36 38.34
C VAL A 2 14.21 -50.18 37.15
N ASP A 3 13.36 -49.59 36.30
CA ASP A 3 12.79 -50.27 35.11
C ASP A 3 13.76 -50.54 33.96
N ARG A 4 15.03 -50.12 34.06
CA ARG A 4 16.04 -50.31 33.00
C ARG A 4 17.21 -51.20 33.43
N GLY A 5 16.94 -52.16 34.32
CA GLY A 5 17.91 -53.18 34.75
C GLY A 5 18.69 -52.84 36.03
N SER A 6 18.39 -51.73 36.70
CA SER A 6 18.95 -51.43 38.02
C SER A 6 18.18 -52.16 39.11
N ASN A 7 18.87 -52.97 39.93
CA ASN A 7 18.29 -53.65 41.08
C ASN A 7 18.67 -52.90 42.37
N ILE A 8 17.68 -52.58 43.21
CA ILE A 8 17.87 -51.96 44.52
C ILE A 8 17.60 -53.04 45.57
N SER A 9 18.63 -53.37 46.35
CA SER A 9 18.51 -54.30 47.47
C SER A 9 18.96 -53.62 48.76
N ARG A 10 18.22 -53.82 49.85
CA ARG A 10 18.46 -53.15 51.15
C ARG A 10 19.21 -54.07 52.10
N PHE A 11 20.18 -53.51 52.82
CA PHE A 11 20.84 -54.19 53.92
C PHE A 11 20.02 -54.05 55.20
N HIS A 12 19.76 -55.16 55.88
CA HIS A 12 18.89 -55.21 57.06
C HIS A 12 19.64 -55.36 58.40
N GLY A 13 20.98 -55.34 58.37
CA GLY A 13 21.80 -55.38 59.59
C GLY A 13 22.17 -56.80 60.06
N ASP A 14 21.69 -57.82 59.36
CA ASP A 14 21.91 -59.24 59.64
C ASP A 14 22.89 -59.88 58.65
N ARG A 15 23.49 -61.00 59.07
CA ARG A 15 24.49 -61.72 58.27
C ARG A 15 23.89 -62.27 56.98
N ASP A 16 22.63 -62.70 57.00
CA ASP A 16 21.99 -63.33 55.85
C ASP A 16 21.69 -62.31 54.76
N SER A 17 21.26 -61.09 55.11
CA SER A 17 21.13 -60.00 54.13
C SER A 17 22.47 -59.59 53.52
N ALA A 18 23.57 -59.58 54.29
CA ALA A 18 24.91 -59.32 53.75
C ALA A 18 25.35 -60.40 52.74
N ILE A 19 25.16 -61.68 53.07
CA ILE A 19 25.51 -62.81 52.18
C ILE A 19 24.68 -62.75 50.90
N SER A 20 23.39 -62.44 50.99
CA SER A 20 22.50 -62.30 49.84
C SER A 20 22.96 -61.17 48.89
N LEU A 21 23.31 -60.00 49.44
CA LEU A 21 23.83 -58.87 48.66
C LEU A 21 25.14 -59.21 47.94
N VAL A 22 26.09 -59.83 48.64
CA VAL A 22 27.38 -60.22 48.05
C VAL A 22 27.20 -61.30 47.00
N SER A 23 26.32 -62.27 47.23
CA SER A 23 26.03 -63.34 46.25
C SER A 23 25.43 -62.77 44.96
N GLN A 24 24.54 -61.76 45.06
CA GLN A 24 23.99 -61.07 43.89
C GLN A 24 25.04 -60.30 43.09
N LEU A 25 26.10 -59.80 43.74
CA LEU A 25 27.22 -59.13 43.07
C LEU A 25 28.15 -60.14 42.39
N LEU A 26 28.42 -61.28 43.04
CA LEU A 26 29.34 -62.32 42.53
C LEU A 26 28.77 -63.08 41.32
N ILE A 27 27.45 -63.24 41.23
CA ILE A 27 26.79 -63.96 40.12
C ILE A 27 26.67 -63.08 38.87
N ARG A 28 26.78 -61.75 39.00
CA ARG A 28 26.60 -60.85 37.86
C ARG A 28 27.83 -60.83 36.97
N ASP A 29 27.60 -61.08 35.69
CA ASP A 29 28.60 -60.85 34.65
C ASP A 29 29.02 -59.38 34.65
N LYS A 30 30.33 -59.15 34.58
CA LYS A 30 30.91 -57.81 34.46
C LYS A 30 30.58 -57.24 33.09
N VAL A 31 29.42 -56.61 32.95
CA VAL A 31 29.07 -55.84 31.76
C VAL A 31 29.84 -54.53 31.80
N VAL A 32 31.05 -54.53 31.24
CA VAL A 32 31.81 -53.30 31.00
C VAL A 32 31.11 -52.55 29.89
N LEU A 33 30.77 -51.28 30.12
CA LEU A 33 30.22 -50.43 29.07
C LEU A 33 31.22 -50.37 27.92
N GLN A 34 30.74 -50.50 26.69
CA GLN A 34 31.60 -50.49 25.52
C GLN A 34 32.46 -49.22 25.44
N LEU A 35 31.92 -48.08 25.89
CA LEU A 35 32.67 -46.83 26.05
C LEU A 35 33.83 -46.94 27.05
N GLN A 36 33.65 -47.63 28.18
CA GLN A 36 34.71 -47.83 29.17
C GLN A 36 35.78 -48.77 28.65
N LYS A 37 35.41 -49.80 27.89
CA LYS A 37 36.37 -50.65 27.20
C LYS A 37 37.19 -49.85 26.19
N GLU A 38 36.54 -49.03 25.36
CA GLU A 38 37.21 -48.22 24.35
C GLU A 38 38.16 -47.17 24.96
N LEU A 39 37.75 -46.49 26.04
CA LEU A 39 38.57 -45.47 26.71
C LEU A 39 39.71 -46.04 27.57
N VAL A 40 39.42 -47.09 28.35
CA VAL A 40 40.34 -47.60 29.39
C VAL A 40 41.18 -48.76 28.87
N ASP A 41 40.56 -49.73 28.20
CA ASP A 41 41.25 -50.95 27.75
C ASP A 41 41.93 -50.75 26.39
N GLU A 42 41.31 -49.98 25.48
CA GLU A 42 41.83 -49.72 24.14
C GLU A 42 42.56 -48.37 24.01
N GLY A 43 42.52 -47.54 25.05
CA GLY A 43 43.22 -46.25 25.10
C GLY A 43 42.77 -45.25 24.02
N LYS A 44 41.55 -45.40 23.49
CA LYS A 44 41.01 -44.48 22.49
C LYS A 44 40.67 -43.14 23.13
N ASP A 45 40.89 -42.06 22.40
CA ASP A 45 40.35 -40.75 22.75
C ASP A 45 38.81 -40.76 22.66
N LEU A 46 38.15 -39.93 23.47
CA LEU A 46 36.68 -39.86 23.53
C LEU A 46 36.05 -39.68 22.14
N ASN A 47 36.66 -38.85 21.30
CA ASN A 47 36.18 -38.53 19.95
C ASN A 47 36.32 -39.71 18.98
N ALA A 48 37.24 -40.65 19.27
CA ALA A 48 37.47 -41.87 18.51
C ALA A 48 36.62 -43.06 19.02
N THR A 49 35.83 -42.85 20.08
CA THR A 49 34.87 -43.85 20.57
C THR A 49 33.59 -43.82 19.73
N VAL A 50 32.86 -44.93 19.70
CA VAL A 50 31.58 -45.02 18.96
C VAL A 50 30.56 -44.00 19.48
N ALA A 51 30.52 -43.79 20.80
CA ALA A 51 29.65 -42.80 21.41
C ALA A 51 30.11 -41.37 21.08
N GLY A 52 31.42 -41.12 21.07
CA GLY A 52 32.00 -39.84 20.70
C GLY A 52 31.69 -39.45 19.26
N ALA A 53 31.87 -40.36 18.31
CA ALA A 53 31.54 -40.14 16.89
C ALA A 53 30.06 -39.80 16.70
N TYR A 54 29.15 -40.49 17.39
CA TYR A 54 27.72 -40.19 17.33
C TYR A 54 27.37 -38.79 17.85
N VAL A 55 28.04 -38.35 18.93
CA VAL A 55 27.83 -37.01 19.49
C VAL A 55 28.43 -35.94 18.57
N ASP A 56 29.61 -36.19 18.02
CA ASP A 56 30.31 -35.26 17.12
C ASP A 56 29.53 -35.03 15.82
N ASP A 57 28.99 -36.09 15.22
CA ASP A 57 28.12 -35.99 14.04
C ASP A 57 26.87 -35.14 14.30
N ASN A 58 26.29 -35.25 15.50
CA ASN A 58 25.13 -34.44 15.89
C ASN A 58 25.52 -32.99 16.16
N LEU A 59 26.70 -32.75 16.73
CA LEU A 59 27.22 -31.40 16.95
C LEU A 59 27.54 -30.69 15.63
N GLU A 60 28.16 -31.38 14.66
CA GLU A 60 28.48 -30.78 13.37
C GLU A 60 27.19 -30.49 12.57
N LYS A 61 26.18 -31.36 12.64
CA LYS A 61 24.85 -31.09 12.08
C LYS A 61 24.20 -29.85 12.70
N LEU A 62 24.22 -29.74 14.03
CA LEU A 62 23.64 -28.60 14.74
C LEU A 62 24.37 -27.30 14.37
N LYS A 63 25.70 -27.33 14.31
CA LYS A 63 26.53 -26.21 13.89
C LYS A 63 26.23 -25.78 12.46
N GLN A 64 26.00 -26.74 11.55
CA GLN A 64 25.62 -26.43 10.18
C GLN A 64 24.24 -25.77 10.12
N GLN A 65 23.26 -26.28 10.87
CA GLN A 65 21.93 -25.65 10.97
C GLN A 65 22.02 -24.21 11.48
N VAL A 66 22.78 -23.96 12.55
CA VAL A 66 22.97 -22.62 13.10
C VAL A 66 23.66 -21.68 12.09
N LYS A 67 24.64 -22.17 11.32
CA LYS A 67 25.28 -21.37 10.26
C LYS A 67 24.29 -21.00 9.16
N ASP A 68 23.47 -21.95 8.73
CA ASP A 68 22.46 -21.73 7.69
C ASP A 68 21.39 -20.74 8.17
N GLU A 69 20.97 -20.84 9.44
CA GLU A 69 20.07 -19.88 10.09
C GLU A 69 20.66 -18.47 10.12
N LEU A 70 21.92 -18.32 10.54
CA LEU A 70 22.60 -17.02 10.55
C LEU A 70 22.69 -16.41 9.15
N ALA A 71 23.05 -17.21 8.14
CA ALA A 71 23.08 -16.77 6.76
C ALA A 71 21.70 -16.33 6.26
N SER A 72 20.64 -17.03 6.65
CA SER A 72 19.26 -16.67 6.27
C SER A 72 18.81 -15.35 6.91
N ILE A 73 19.17 -15.12 8.16
CA ILE A 73 18.88 -13.88 8.89
C ILE A 73 19.62 -12.71 8.24
N GLU A 74 20.89 -12.90 7.88
CA GLU A 74 21.68 -11.86 7.23
C GLU A 74 21.11 -11.49 5.85
N LYS A 75 20.70 -12.49 5.07
CA LYS A 75 20.01 -12.27 3.79
C LYS A 75 18.70 -11.49 3.98
N LEU A 76 17.87 -11.90 4.95
CA LEU A 76 16.60 -11.22 5.24
C LEU A 76 16.83 -9.75 5.65
N LYS A 77 17.87 -9.48 6.44
CA LYS A 77 18.27 -8.10 6.80
C LYS A 77 18.66 -7.29 5.56
N GLN A 78 19.42 -7.87 4.63
CA GLN A 78 19.79 -7.19 3.39
C GLN A 78 18.54 -6.88 2.54
N ASP A 79 17.65 -7.86 2.36
CA ASP A 79 16.41 -7.70 1.60
C ASP A 79 15.52 -6.59 2.19
N LEU A 80 15.39 -6.52 3.52
CA LEU A 80 14.64 -5.46 4.20
C LEU A 80 15.26 -4.08 3.99
N LEU A 81 16.59 -3.96 4.04
CA LEU A 81 17.28 -2.69 3.79
C LEU A 81 17.13 -2.23 2.34
N GLU A 82 17.16 -3.15 1.38
CA GLU A 82 16.94 -2.83 -0.03
C GLU A 82 15.49 -2.39 -0.28
N ASN A 83 14.52 -3.09 0.31
CA ASN A 83 13.11 -2.75 0.21
C ASN A 83 12.83 -1.37 0.86
N ASP A 84 13.35 -1.11 2.06
CA ASP A 84 13.20 0.21 2.70
C ASP A 84 13.81 1.35 1.86
N ARG A 85 14.95 1.11 1.21
CA ARG A 85 15.53 2.06 0.24
C ARG A 85 14.67 2.25 -0.99
N ALA A 86 14.02 1.20 -1.50
CA ALA A 86 13.11 1.30 -2.63
C ALA A 86 11.83 2.07 -2.23
N MET A 87 11.23 1.73 -1.08
CA MET A 87 10.06 2.39 -0.53
C MET A 87 10.31 3.89 -0.28
N LYS A 88 11.45 4.25 0.32
CA LYS A 88 11.83 5.66 0.52
C LYS A 88 11.99 6.43 -0.80
N ARG A 89 12.45 5.77 -1.86
CA ARG A 89 12.55 6.39 -3.19
C ARG A 89 11.17 6.63 -3.79
N GLN A 90 10.27 5.65 -3.72
CA GLN A 90 8.89 5.80 -4.18
C GLN A 90 8.15 6.91 -3.42
N ALA A 91 8.23 6.91 -2.09
CA ALA A 91 7.58 7.94 -1.27
C ALA A 91 8.06 9.36 -1.60
N ARG A 92 9.34 9.54 -1.98
CA ARG A 92 9.86 10.84 -2.44
C ARG A 92 9.27 11.26 -3.78
N LEU A 93 9.17 10.34 -4.74
CA LEU A 93 8.56 10.61 -6.04
C LEU A 93 7.08 10.96 -5.88
N ASP A 94 6.35 10.20 -5.06
CA ASP A 94 4.95 10.45 -4.76
C ASP A 94 4.76 11.81 -4.07
N TRP A 95 5.64 12.15 -3.12
CA TRP A 95 5.63 13.45 -2.46
C TRP A 95 5.88 14.60 -3.45
N GLU A 96 6.84 14.44 -4.36
CA GLU A 96 7.11 15.44 -5.40
C GLU A 96 5.90 15.60 -6.32
N HIS A 97 5.32 14.51 -6.81
CA HIS A 97 4.12 14.54 -7.64
C HIS A 97 2.94 15.23 -6.95
N GLU A 98 2.62 14.85 -5.72
CA GLU A 98 1.52 15.48 -4.98
C GLU A 98 1.81 16.96 -4.69
N SER A 99 3.07 17.32 -4.39
CA SER A 99 3.44 18.72 -4.19
C SER A 99 3.28 19.56 -5.46
N THR A 100 3.59 19.00 -6.64
CA THR A 100 3.38 19.69 -7.93
C THR A 100 1.90 19.86 -8.22
N ARG A 101 1.10 18.82 -7.98
CA ARG A 101 -0.35 18.85 -8.16
C ARG A 101 -1.01 19.90 -7.26
N LEU A 102 -0.56 20.01 -6.00
CA LEU A 102 -1.03 21.05 -5.08
C LEU A 102 -0.69 22.46 -5.59
N ARG A 103 0.52 22.66 -6.12
CA ARG A 103 0.91 23.95 -6.73
C ARG A 103 0.05 24.30 -7.94
N GLU A 104 -0.24 23.34 -8.80
CA GLU A 104 -1.11 23.54 -9.97
C GLU A 104 -2.53 23.93 -9.54
N LEU A 105 -3.10 23.23 -8.57
CA LEU A 105 -4.42 23.55 -8.01
C LEU A 105 -4.43 24.94 -7.38
N GLN A 106 -3.38 25.30 -6.64
CA GLN A 106 -3.25 26.63 -6.05
C GLN A 106 -3.14 27.71 -7.13
N ASN A 107 -2.37 27.47 -8.20
CA ASN A 107 -2.28 28.36 -9.35
C ASN A 107 -3.63 28.51 -10.08
N GLN A 108 -4.37 27.42 -10.25
CA GLN A 108 -5.72 27.44 -10.81
C GLN A 108 -6.66 28.26 -9.94
N GLN A 109 -6.63 28.06 -8.61
CA GLN A 109 -7.43 28.83 -7.67
C GLN A 109 -7.11 30.34 -7.74
N VAL A 110 -5.82 30.70 -7.80
CA VAL A 110 -5.39 32.10 -7.98
C VAL A 110 -5.85 32.66 -9.32
N SER A 111 -5.81 31.86 -10.39
CA SER A 111 -6.29 32.28 -11.72
C SER A 111 -7.80 32.50 -11.76
N LEU A 112 -8.58 31.70 -11.03
CA LEU A 112 -10.03 31.87 -10.88
C LEU A 112 -10.39 33.09 -10.02
N GLN A 113 -9.54 33.45 -9.06
CA GLN A 113 -9.69 34.66 -8.25
C GLN A 113 -9.30 35.94 -9.02
N ARG A 114 -8.60 35.84 -10.15
CA ARG A 114 -8.43 37.00 -11.03
C ARG A 114 -9.80 37.38 -11.58
N PRO A 115 -10.25 38.64 -11.42
CA PRO A 115 -11.57 39.06 -11.87
C PRO A 115 -11.64 39.07 -13.40
N VAL A 116 -12.00 37.94 -13.99
CA VAL A 116 -12.30 37.75 -15.43
C VAL A 116 -13.38 38.75 -15.90
N GLY A 117 -14.14 39.31 -14.96
CA GLY A 117 -15.17 40.30 -15.22
C GLY A 117 -14.69 41.64 -15.77
N THR A 118 -13.40 42.00 -15.68
CA THR A 118 -12.92 43.29 -16.22
C THR A 118 -12.58 43.21 -17.71
N GLU A 119 -12.04 42.10 -18.18
CA GLU A 119 -11.74 41.86 -19.60
C GLU A 119 -13.02 41.56 -20.39
N VAL A 120 -13.88 40.69 -19.86
CA VAL A 120 -15.17 40.35 -20.51
C VAL A 120 -16.10 41.56 -20.57
N LYS A 121 -16.12 42.43 -19.54
CA LYS A 121 -16.91 43.69 -19.61
C LYS A 121 -16.39 44.65 -20.67
N LYS A 122 -15.08 44.76 -20.87
CA LYS A 122 -14.50 45.62 -21.91
C LYS A 122 -14.86 45.12 -23.30
N GLU A 123 -14.80 43.82 -23.54
CA GLU A 123 -15.20 43.23 -24.84
C GLU A 123 -16.71 43.36 -25.10
N ILE A 124 -17.56 43.15 -24.08
CA ILE A 124 -19.00 43.33 -24.21
C ILE A 124 -19.35 44.80 -24.47
N GLN A 125 -18.65 45.75 -23.85
CA GLN A 125 -18.91 47.17 -24.03
C GLN A 125 -18.45 47.68 -25.41
N GLN A 126 -17.31 47.18 -25.92
CA GLN A 126 -16.88 47.46 -27.30
C GLN A 126 -17.82 46.85 -28.34
N LYS A 127 -18.33 45.63 -28.12
CA LYS A 127 -19.32 45.04 -29.04
C LYS A 127 -20.68 45.73 -28.97
N LYS A 128 -21.10 46.24 -27.79
CA LYS A 128 -22.35 47.00 -27.67
C LYS A 128 -22.29 48.37 -28.37
N SER A 129 -21.16 49.07 -28.32
CA SER A 129 -21.03 50.37 -29.00
C SER A 129 -20.94 50.26 -30.51
N SER A 130 -20.36 49.17 -31.05
CA SER A 130 -20.36 48.92 -32.49
C SER A 130 -21.72 48.46 -33.02
N LEU A 131 -22.49 47.72 -32.21
CA LEU A 131 -23.81 47.22 -32.62
C LEU A 131 -24.90 48.32 -32.57
N SER A 132 -24.84 49.24 -31.59
CA SER A 132 -25.85 50.31 -31.47
C SER A 132 -25.68 51.44 -32.50
N SER A 133 -24.45 51.70 -32.97
CA SER A 133 -24.21 52.69 -34.04
C SER A 133 -24.64 52.19 -35.43
N GLY A 134 -24.64 50.87 -35.65
CA GLY A 134 -25.12 50.27 -36.89
C GLY A 134 -26.64 50.32 -37.06
N ILE A 135 -27.39 50.13 -35.97
CA ILE A 135 -28.86 50.01 -36.01
C ILE A 135 -29.55 51.38 -36.19
N SER A 136 -29.00 52.47 -35.63
CA SER A 136 -29.62 53.81 -35.73
C SER A 136 -29.53 54.43 -37.11
N SER A 137 -28.52 54.09 -37.91
CA SER A 137 -28.38 54.60 -39.29
C SER A 137 -29.26 53.87 -40.32
N GLY A 138 -29.70 52.65 -40.00
CA GLY A 138 -30.54 51.83 -40.89
C GLY A 138 -32.04 52.08 -40.76
N LEU A 139 -32.52 52.39 -39.55
CA LEU A 139 -33.97 52.53 -39.27
C LEU A 139 -34.61 53.78 -39.89
N SER A 140 -33.86 54.86 -40.11
CA SER A 140 -34.39 56.10 -40.72
C SER A 140 -34.77 55.94 -42.20
N LYS A 141 -34.36 54.86 -42.86
CA LYS A 141 -34.70 54.57 -44.26
C LYS A 141 -35.88 53.62 -44.44
N VAL A 142 -36.32 52.94 -43.37
CA VAL A 142 -37.34 51.88 -43.45
C VAL A 142 -38.70 52.33 -42.88
N THR A 143 -38.77 53.55 -42.35
CA THR A 143 -40.01 54.14 -41.78
C THR A 143 -41.27 54.02 -42.67
N PRO A 144 -41.24 54.15 -44.02
CA PRO A 144 -42.47 54.01 -44.82
C PRO A 144 -42.92 52.55 -45.03
N PHE A 145 -42.10 51.55 -44.70
CA PHE A 145 -42.40 50.13 -44.97
C PHE A 145 -42.83 49.34 -43.73
N ILE A 146 -42.65 49.90 -42.54
CA ILE A 146 -43.03 49.28 -41.25
C ILE A 146 -44.53 48.93 -41.19
N PRO A 147 -45.47 49.79 -41.64
CA PRO A 147 -46.90 49.46 -41.54
C PRO A 147 -47.30 48.24 -42.39
N MET A 148 -46.72 48.11 -43.59
CA MET A 148 -46.99 46.95 -44.47
C MET A 148 -46.38 45.66 -43.94
N ALA A 149 -45.17 45.71 -43.38
CA ALA A 149 -44.54 44.52 -42.83
C ALA A 149 -45.31 43.96 -41.62
N ILE A 150 -45.84 44.85 -40.76
CA ILE A 150 -46.66 44.46 -39.61
C ILE A 150 -48.00 43.86 -40.06
N SER A 151 -48.63 44.38 -41.12
CA SER A 151 -49.91 43.84 -41.61
C SER A 151 -49.76 42.43 -42.19
N ILE A 152 -48.66 42.16 -42.91
CA ILE A 152 -48.33 40.82 -43.46
C ILE A 152 -48.05 39.82 -42.33
N LEU A 153 -47.35 40.26 -41.28
CA LEU A 153 -47.02 39.40 -40.13
C LEU A 153 -48.26 39.13 -39.27
N ALA A 154 -49.16 40.10 -39.13
CA ALA A 154 -50.43 39.94 -38.42
C ALA A 154 -51.40 38.98 -39.14
N THR A 155 -51.39 38.94 -40.48
CA THR A 155 -52.17 37.97 -41.26
C THR A 155 -51.64 36.54 -41.08
N PHE A 156 -50.31 36.38 -40.96
CA PHE A 156 -49.71 35.08 -40.68
C PHE A 156 -49.94 34.59 -39.24
N CYS A 157 -50.13 35.50 -38.28
CA CYS A 157 -50.45 35.19 -36.89
C CYS A 157 -51.96 35.06 -36.59
N GLY A 158 -52.83 35.12 -37.61
CA GLY A 158 -54.26 34.81 -37.47
C GLY A 158 -55.11 35.87 -36.77
N ILE A 159 -54.66 37.13 -36.73
CA ILE A 159 -55.40 38.24 -36.11
C ILE A 159 -56.37 38.83 -37.16
N PRO A 160 -57.68 38.93 -36.87
CA PRO A 160 -58.66 39.44 -37.83
C PRO A 160 -58.39 40.91 -38.18
N PRO A 161 -58.63 41.34 -39.44
CA PRO A 161 -58.15 42.61 -40.01
C PRO A 161 -58.75 43.90 -39.43
N GLY A 162 -59.50 43.84 -38.32
CA GLY A 162 -60.08 45.01 -37.65
C GLY A 162 -59.29 45.56 -36.45
N LEU A 163 -58.32 44.83 -35.89
CA LEU A 163 -57.55 45.27 -34.71
C LEU A 163 -56.21 45.92 -35.07
N THR A 164 -55.71 45.71 -36.28
CA THR A 164 -54.42 46.25 -36.72
C THR A 164 -54.46 47.76 -36.96
N GLU A 165 -55.62 48.33 -37.31
CA GLU A 165 -55.78 49.77 -37.54
C GLU A 165 -55.57 50.61 -36.26
N ILE A 166 -55.91 50.06 -35.10
CA ILE A 166 -55.74 50.73 -33.80
C ILE A 166 -54.26 50.83 -33.43
N PHE A 167 -53.47 49.78 -33.72
CA PHE A 167 -52.03 49.77 -33.45
C PHE A 167 -51.24 50.62 -34.45
N THR A 168 -51.64 50.65 -35.72
CA THR A 168 -51.00 51.51 -36.72
C THR A 168 -51.34 52.98 -36.50
N GLY A 169 -52.54 53.29 -36.01
CA GLY A 169 -52.95 54.68 -35.69
C GLY A 169 -52.11 55.31 -34.58
N TRP A 170 -51.72 54.56 -33.55
CA TRP A 170 -50.86 55.07 -32.47
C TRP A 170 -49.40 55.32 -32.92
N MET A 171 -48.89 54.55 -33.88
CA MET A 171 -47.53 54.73 -34.43
C MET A 171 -47.45 55.78 -35.54
N ALA A 172 -48.57 56.18 -36.15
CA ALA A 172 -48.59 57.23 -37.17
C ALA A 172 -48.54 58.65 -36.57
N ASP A 173 -48.78 58.79 -35.27
CA ASP A 173 -48.86 60.06 -34.54
C ASP A 173 -47.59 60.37 -33.69
N LEU A 174 -46.46 59.69 -33.97
CA LEU A 174 -45.17 59.82 -33.27
C LEU A 174 -44.03 60.03 -34.28
#